data_AF-A0A355BEI5-F1
#
_entry.id   AF-A0A355BEI5-F1
#
_cell.length_a   1.000
_cell.length_b   1.000
_cell.length_c   1.000
_cell.angle_alpha   90.00
_cell.angle_beta   90.00
_cell.angle_gamma   90.00
#
_symmetry.space_group_name_H-M   'P 1'
#
loop_
_entity.id
_entity.type
_entity.pdbx_description
1 polymer ?
#
loop_
_entity_poly.entity_id
_entity_poly.type
_entity_poly.pdbx_seq_one_letter_code
_entity_poly.pdbx_strand_id
1 'polypeptide(L)'
;MAFDIEMIKQVYATIAERVDKARDIVGRPLTLSEKILYAHLWDKTPTKAYTRGKDYVDFAPDRVACQDATAQMALLQFMHANKKTVAVPTTVHCDH
;
A
#
# COMPACT_ATOMS: atom_id res chain seq x y z
N MET A 1 6.58 11.41 19.03
CA MET A 1 6.36 12.01 17.69
C MET A 1 5.94 10.88 16.78
N ALA A 2 4.83 11.02 16.02
CA ALA A 2 4.43 9.96 15.10
C ALA A 2 5.51 9.79 14.02
N PHE A 3 6.07 8.59 13.87
CA PHE A 3 6.93 8.26 12.73
C PHE A 3 6.16 8.50 11.42
N ASP A 4 6.87 8.93 10.38
CA ASP A 4 6.34 9.07 9.02
C ASP A 4 5.17 10.07 8.87
N ILE A 5 5.05 11.07 9.74
CA ILE A 5 3.93 12.03 9.75
C ILE A 5 3.74 12.78 8.42
N GLU A 6 4.83 13.12 7.73
CA GLU A 6 4.75 13.82 6.44
C GLU A 6 4.22 12.91 5.33
N MET A 7 4.59 11.63 5.33
CA MET A 7 4.02 10.63 4.42
C MET A 7 2.52 10.47 4.68
N ILE A 8 2.12 10.35 5.94
CA ILE A 8 0.71 10.23 6.33
C ILE A 8 -0.11 11.43 5.82
N LYS A 9 0.39 12.67 6.02
CA LYS A 9 -0.26 13.87 5.51
C LYS A 9 -0.43 13.85 4.00
N GLN A 10 0.60 13.42 3.26
CA GLN A 10 0.55 13.33 1.80
C GLN A 10 -0.50 12.32 1.31
N VAL A 11 -0.60 11.16 1.97
CA VAL A 11 -1.65 10.15 1.66
C VAL A 11 -3.03 10.76 1.86
N TYR A 12 -3.31 11.32 3.05
CA TYR A 12 -4.62 11.90 3.35
C TYR A 12 -4.95 13.14 2.50
N ALA A 13 -3.96 13.89 2.02
CA ALA A 13 -4.18 15.00 1.10
C ALA A 13 -4.75 14.55 -0.27
N THR A 14 -4.48 13.30 -0.68
CA THR A 14 -4.90 12.77 -2.00
C THR A 14 -6.03 11.73 -1.91
N ILE A 15 -6.33 11.23 -0.70
CA ILE A 15 -7.28 10.12 -0.51
C ILE A 15 -8.70 10.46 -0.99
N ALA A 16 -9.16 11.68 -0.72
CA ALA A 16 -10.52 12.11 -1.08
C ALA A 16 -10.74 12.07 -2.59
N GLU A 17 -9.82 12.70 -3.35
CA GLU A 17 -9.88 12.72 -4.81
C GLU A 17 -9.87 11.29 -5.42
N ARG A 18 -9.00 10.41 -4.92
CA ARG A 18 -8.90 9.03 -5.42
C ARG A 18 -10.15 8.22 -5.12
N VAL A 19 -10.71 8.38 -3.92
CA VAL A 19 -11.94 7.70 -3.50
C VAL A 19 -13.14 8.20 -4.31
N ASP A 20 -13.22 9.49 -4.58
CA ASP A 20 -14.30 10.07 -5.37
C ASP A 20 -14.26 9.53 -6.81
N LYS A 21 -13.09 9.54 -7.46
CA LYS A 21 -12.92 8.91 -8.79
C LYS A 21 -13.25 7.42 -8.80
N ALA A 22 -12.81 6.69 -7.77
CA ALA A 22 -13.14 5.26 -7.65
C ALA A 22 -14.65 5.03 -7.55
N ARG A 23 -15.35 5.85 -6.78
CA ARG A 23 -16.81 5.77 -6.62
C ARG A 23 -17.53 6.02 -7.94
N ASP A 24 -17.07 7.00 -8.72
CA ASP A 24 -17.65 7.31 -10.04
C ASP A 24 -17.49 6.14 -11.01
N ILE A 25 -16.30 5.52 -11.04
CA ILE A 25 -15.99 4.38 -11.91
C ILE A 25 -16.74 3.10 -11.50
N VAL A 26 -16.86 2.86 -10.20
CA VAL A 26 -17.52 1.66 -9.67
C VAL A 26 -19.05 1.81 -9.69
N GLY A 27 -19.59 3.03 -9.68
CA GLY A 27 -21.02 3.30 -9.82
C GLY A 27 -21.88 2.92 -8.61
N ARG A 28 -21.27 2.72 -7.43
CA ARG A 28 -21.97 2.42 -6.17
C ARG A 28 -21.16 2.91 -4.96
N PRO A 29 -21.76 2.98 -3.76
CA PRO A 29 -21.01 3.23 -2.54
C PRO A 29 -19.86 2.23 -2.34
N LEU A 30 -18.73 2.74 -1.86
CA LEU A 30 -17.53 1.97 -1.53
C LEU A 30 -17.48 1.64 -0.04
N THR A 31 -17.05 0.42 0.30
CA THR A 31 -16.71 0.06 1.69
C THR A 31 -15.44 0.78 2.13
N LEU A 32 -15.15 0.81 3.44
CA LEU A 32 -13.91 1.40 3.93
C LEU A 32 -12.66 0.71 3.33
N SER A 33 -12.66 -0.62 3.26
CA SER A 33 -11.57 -1.37 2.64
C SER A 33 -11.39 -1.02 1.17
N GLU A 34 -12.48 -0.87 0.41
CA GLU A 34 -12.41 -0.43 -0.99
C GLU A 34 -11.82 0.98 -1.09
N LYS A 35 -12.25 1.92 -0.24
CA LYS A 35 -11.69 3.27 -0.23
C LYS A 35 -10.18 3.27 0.00
N ILE A 36 -9.70 2.49 0.97
CA ILE A 36 -8.27 2.36 1.27
C ILE A 36 -7.54 1.73 0.08
N LEU A 37 -8.03 0.60 -0.46
CA LEU A 37 -7.37 -0.10 -1.57
C LEU A 37 -7.32 0.75 -2.85
N TYR A 38 -8.43 1.39 -3.24
CA TYR A 38 -8.45 2.29 -4.41
C TYR A 38 -7.56 3.52 -4.22
N ALA A 39 -7.43 4.02 -2.99
CA ALA A 39 -6.53 5.13 -2.71
C ALA A 39 -5.05 4.74 -2.80
N HIS A 40 -4.70 3.46 -2.68
CA HIS A 40 -3.31 2.97 -2.73
C HIS A 40 -3.00 2.19 -4.00
N LEU A 41 -3.70 2.46 -5.10
CA LEU A 41 -3.32 1.91 -6.42
C LEU A 41 -1.95 2.43 -6.84
N TRP A 42 -1.16 1.57 -7.48
CA TRP A 42 0.16 1.92 -8.02
C TRP A 42 0.09 3.09 -9.00
N ASP A 43 -0.87 3.05 -9.93
CA ASP A 43 -1.09 4.10 -10.94
C ASP A 43 -1.78 5.36 -10.38
N LYS A 44 -1.99 5.42 -9.06
CA LYS A 44 -2.60 6.51 -8.28
C LYS A 44 -4.07 6.78 -8.58
N THR A 45 -4.41 7.05 -9.84
CA THR A 45 -5.77 7.37 -10.28
C THR A 45 -6.46 6.10 -10.78
N PRO A 46 -7.59 5.69 -10.18
CA PRO A 46 -8.38 4.57 -10.70
C PRO A 46 -8.83 4.87 -12.13
N THR A 47 -8.65 3.92 -13.04
CA THR A 47 -9.05 4.01 -14.45
C THR A 47 -10.11 2.98 -14.84
N LYS A 48 -10.31 1.97 -13.99
CA LYS A 48 -11.28 0.88 -14.18
C LYS A 48 -11.80 0.38 -12.84
N ALA A 49 -12.96 -0.27 -12.87
CA ALA A 49 -13.49 -0.97 -11.72
C ALA A 49 -12.83 -2.35 -11.60
N TYR A 50 -12.46 -2.73 -10.38
CA TYR A 50 -11.95 -4.07 -10.06
C TYR A 50 -13.04 -4.97 -9.49
N THR A 51 -13.00 -6.23 -9.90
CA THR A 51 -13.93 -7.29 -9.50
C THR A 51 -13.38 -8.08 -8.32
N ARG A 52 -14.13 -8.10 -7.22
CA ARG A 52 -13.76 -8.82 -5.99
C ARG A 52 -13.56 -10.32 -6.28
N GLY A 53 -12.47 -10.87 -5.75
CA GLY A 53 -12.14 -12.30 -5.87
C GLY A 53 -11.78 -12.76 -7.29
N LYS A 54 -11.60 -11.83 -8.24
CA LYS A 54 -11.21 -12.14 -9.63
C LYS A 54 -9.98 -11.36 -10.07
N ASP A 55 -9.96 -10.05 -9.85
CA ASP A 55 -8.88 -9.22 -10.36
C ASP A 55 -7.69 -9.20 -9.39
N TYR A 56 -6.49 -9.38 -9.96
CA TYR A 56 -5.25 -8.98 -9.30
C TYR A 56 -5.06 -7.47 -9.48
N VAL A 57 -4.58 -6.83 -8.42
CA VAL A 57 -4.46 -5.37 -8.34
C VAL A 57 -3.10 -5.01 -7.81
N ASP A 58 -2.43 -4.11 -8.52
CA ASP A 58 -1.14 -3.56 -8.10
C ASP A 58 -1.36 -2.40 -7.13
N PHE A 59 -0.96 -2.62 -5.88
CA PHE A 59 -1.01 -1.62 -4.83
C PHE A 59 0.38 -1.05 -4.56
N ALA A 60 0.42 0.16 -3.99
CA ALA A 60 1.61 0.79 -3.44
C ALA A 60 1.47 0.84 -1.91
N PRO A 61 1.92 -0.18 -1.17
CA PRO A 61 1.92 -0.17 0.29
C PRO A 61 2.83 0.94 0.83
N ASP A 62 2.38 1.64 1.87
CA ASP A 62 3.14 2.76 2.46
C ASP A 62 4.33 2.30 3.32
N ARG A 63 4.28 1.07 3.84
CA ARG A 63 5.34 0.50 4.70
C ARG A 63 5.36 -1.02 4.65
N VAL A 64 6.48 -1.59 5.09
CA VAL A 64 6.62 -3.04 5.30
C VAL A 64 6.99 -3.30 6.76
N ALA A 65 6.39 -4.32 7.36
CA ALA A 65 6.78 -4.82 8.67
C ALA A 65 7.05 -6.33 8.54
N CYS A 66 8.21 -6.76 9.02
CA CYS A 66 8.57 -8.16 9.13
C CYS A 66 8.71 -8.50 10.62
N GLN A 67 8.35 -9.73 10.98
CA GLN A 67 8.82 -10.33 12.23
C GLN A 67 10.12 -11.10 11.97
N ASP A 68 10.91 -11.39 12.99
CA ASP A 68 12.21 -12.06 12.89
C ASP A 68 12.19 -13.43 12.20
N ALA A 69 11.27 -14.33 12.54
CA ALA A 69 11.15 -15.67 11.96
C ALA A 69 10.90 -15.69 10.43
N THR A 70 10.45 -14.60 9.83
CA THR A 70 10.15 -14.40 8.40
C THR A 70 11.05 -13.35 7.76
N ALA A 71 11.57 -12.39 8.54
CA ALA A 71 12.46 -11.34 8.09
C ALA A 71 13.75 -11.91 7.53
N GLN A 72 14.28 -13.00 8.10
CA GLN A 72 15.53 -13.61 7.64
C GLN A 72 15.48 -13.91 6.14
N MET A 73 14.45 -14.61 5.68
CA MET A 73 14.33 -14.97 4.26
C MET A 73 13.91 -13.77 3.39
N ALA A 74 13.14 -12.83 3.92
CA ALA A 74 12.80 -11.60 3.20
C ALA A 74 14.05 -10.74 2.92
N LEU A 75 14.91 -10.55 3.93
CA LEU A 75 16.15 -9.78 3.82
C LEU A 75 17.16 -10.46 2.88
N LEU A 76 17.34 -11.77 2.99
CA LEU A 76 18.21 -12.53 2.08
C LEU A 76 17.75 -12.38 0.62
N GLN A 77 16.45 -12.47 0.33
CA GLN A 77 15.95 -12.25 -1.03
C GLN A 77 16.13 -10.78 -1.48
N PHE A 78 15.95 -9.82 -0.56
CA PHE A 78 16.20 -8.42 -0.86
C PHE A 78 17.67 -8.14 -1.21
N MET A 79 18.62 -8.79 -0.53
CA MET A 79 20.06 -8.74 -0.85
C MET A 79 20.33 -9.32 -2.25
N HIS A 80 19.70 -10.45 -2.60
CA HIS A 80 19.83 -11.05 -3.93
C HIS A 80 19.20 -10.20 -5.05
N ALA A 81 18.20 -9.38 -4.74
CA ALA A 81 17.62 -8.43 -5.69
C ALA A 81 18.56 -7.26 -6.04
N ASN A 82 19.76 -7.20 -5.43
CA ASN A 82 20.79 -6.20 -5.67
C ASN A 82 20.29 -4.75 -5.51
N LYS A 83 19.38 -4.53 -4.56
CA LYS A 83 18.88 -3.20 -4.19
C LYS A 83 19.73 -2.62 -3.06
N LYS A 84 20.10 -1.34 -3.17
CA LYS A 84 20.93 -0.66 -2.16
C LYS A 84 20.17 -0.31 -0.89
N THR A 85 18.90 0.09 -1.02
CA THR A 85 18.04 0.52 0.09
C THR A 85 16.60 0.13 -0.18
N VAL A 86 15.81 -0.04 0.89
CA VAL A 86 14.36 -0.24 0.81
C VAL A 86 13.66 0.97 0.19
N ALA A 87 12.54 0.72 -0.50
CA ALA A 87 11.78 1.77 -1.20
C ALA A 87 10.78 2.51 -0.30
N VAL A 88 10.35 1.88 0.79
CA VAL A 88 9.41 2.40 1.79
C VAL A 88 9.94 2.11 3.19
N PRO A 89 9.46 2.81 4.24
CA PRO A 89 9.80 2.49 5.62
C PRO A 89 9.58 1.01 5.93
N THR A 90 10.63 0.34 6.39
CA THR A 90 10.61 -1.10 6.70
C THR A 90 11.14 -1.34 8.10
N THR A 91 10.42 -2.12 8.90
CA THR A 91 10.85 -2.51 10.26
C THR A 91 10.94 -4.03 10.40
N VAL A 92 11.88 -4.48 11.23
CA VAL A 92 11.97 -5.87 11.69
C VAL A 92 11.73 -5.89 13.19
N HIS A 93 10.81 -6.71 13.63
CA HIS A 93 10.45 -6.88 15.03
C HIS A 93 11.01 -8.23 15.51
N CYS A 94 11.91 -8.21 16.49
CA CYS A 94 12.52 -9.41 17.07
C CYS A 94 11.73 -9.83 18.30
N ASP A 95 10.62 -10.51 18.08
CA ASP A 95 9.60 -10.79 19.10
C ASP A 95 9.06 -12.23 19.09
N HIS A 96 9.64 -13.13 18.28
CA HIS A 96 9.31 -14.57 18.32
C HIS A 96 10.34 -15.36 19.12
#